data_AF-A0A6G2W4E1-F1
#
_entry.id   AF-A0A6G2W4E1-F1
#
_cell.length_a   1.000
_cell.length_b   1.000
_cell.length_c   1.000
_cell.angle_alpha   90.00
_cell.angle_beta   90.00
_cell.angle_gamma   90.00
#
_symmetry.space_group_name_H-M   'P 1'
#
loop_
_entity.id
_entity.type
_entity.pdbx_description
1 polymer ?
#
loop_
_entity_poly.entity_id
_entity_poly.type
_entity_poly.pdbx_seq_one_letter_code
_entity_poly.pdbx_strand_id
1 'polypeptide(L)'
;MATADGLVVLDLIAVELAANGLRTGWTLTPDEARYTASLLLERGLPYSVVAARVGASGATLKCWFPEQAVPASPELARDGSRKPRPSSDARCGTRSGYSRHHRRGETPCQPCKDANAVADRYYRRHGTYVGAPEVSA
;
A
#
# COMPACT_ATOMS: atom_id res chain seq x y z
N MET A 1 4.50 -20.72 24.47
CA MET A 1 5.46 -19.82 25.15
C MET A 1 4.77 -19.23 26.38
N ALA A 2 5.45 -19.09 27.52
CA ALA A 2 4.86 -18.39 28.67
C ALA A 2 5.09 -16.89 28.50
N THR A 3 4.01 -16.11 28.51
CA THR A 3 4.03 -14.64 28.51
C THR A 3 3.50 -14.12 29.84
N ALA A 4 3.62 -12.81 30.09
CA ALA A 4 3.08 -12.18 31.30
C ALA A 4 1.56 -12.37 31.46
N ASP A 5 0.86 -12.63 30.34
CA ASP A 5 -0.59 -12.79 30.28
C ASP A 5 -1.04 -14.27 30.30
N GLY A 6 -0.10 -15.23 30.31
CA GLY A 6 -0.40 -16.65 30.39
C GLY A 6 0.33 -17.52 29.37
N LEU A 7 -0.25 -18.67 29.05
CA LEU A 7 0.35 -19.67 28.16
C LEU A 7 -0.17 -19.47 26.73
N VAL A 8 0.72 -19.04 25.83
CA VAL A 8 0.39 -18.82 24.42
C VAL A 8 0.75 -20.06 23.62
N VAL A 9 -0.21 -20.58 22.86
CA VAL A 9 0.01 -21.63 21.85
C VAL A 9 0.28 -20.94 20.53
N LEU A 10 1.41 -21.27 19.91
CA LEU A 10 1.80 -20.75 18.60
C LEU A 10 1.65 -21.85 17.56
N ASP A 11 0.99 -21.56 16.44
CA ASP A 11 1.07 -22.42 15.27
C ASP A 11 2.42 -22.19 14.56
N LEU A 12 3.36 -23.11 14.78
CA LEU A 12 4.70 -23.02 14.19
C LEU A 12 4.69 -23.20 12.66
N ILE A 13 3.68 -23.86 12.10
CA ILE A 13 3.54 -23.99 10.64
C ILE A 13 3.15 -22.62 10.07
N ALA A 14 2.21 -21.94 10.71
CA ALA A 14 1.85 -20.57 10.34
C ALA A 14 3.07 -19.63 10.43
N VAL A 15 3.84 -19.70 11.53
CA VAL A 15 5.07 -18.90 11.70
C VAL A 15 6.06 -19.15 10.55
N GLU A 16 6.33 -20.41 10.21
CA GLU A 16 7.29 -20.75 9.14
C GLU A 16 6.80 -20.30 7.76
N LEU A 17 5.52 -20.51 7.44
CA LEU A 17 4.95 -20.05 6.18
C LEU A 17 5.03 -18.52 6.06
N ALA A 18 4.70 -17.78 7.11
CA ALA A 18 4.83 -16.33 7.12
C ALA A 18 6.30 -15.88 7.01
N ALA A 19 7.23 -16.55 7.70
CA ALA A 19 8.65 -16.26 7.62
C ALA A 19 9.20 -16.39 6.19
N ASN A 20 8.65 -17.31 5.40
CA ASN A 20 8.98 -17.51 3.99
C ASN A 20 8.16 -16.62 3.02
N GLY A 21 7.30 -15.74 3.55
CA GLY A 21 6.48 -14.82 2.74
C GLY A 21 5.21 -15.44 2.16
N LEU A 22 4.80 -16.62 2.63
CA LEU A 22 3.65 -17.39 2.15
C LEU A 22 2.39 -17.13 2.99
N ARG A 23 2.05 -15.86 3.23
CA ARG A 23 0.90 -15.43 4.05
C ARG A 23 -0.35 -15.10 3.22
N THR A 24 -0.61 -15.86 2.16
CA THR A 24 -1.75 -15.57 1.27
C THR A 24 -3.01 -16.27 1.77
N GLY A 25 -4.07 -15.51 2.05
CA GLY A 25 -5.40 -16.05 2.39
C GLY A 25 -5.65 -16.33 3.88
N TRP A 26 -4.74 -15.95 4.77
CA TRP A 26 -4.89 -16.12 6.22
C TRP A 26 -4.04 -15.09 7.01
N THR A 27 -4.25 -15.02 8.32
CA THR A 27 -3.61 -14.04 9.20
C THR A 27 -3.00 -14.74 10.41
N LEU A 28 -1.81 -14.30 10.82
CA LEU A 28 -1.22 -14.71 12.09
C LEU A 28 -2.01 -14.10 13.25
N THR A 29 -2.05 -14.80 14.39
CA THR A 29 -2.43 -14.18 15.65
C THR A 29 -1.40 -13.12 16.06
N PRO A 30 -1.73 -12.19 16.97
CA PRO A 30 -0.78 -11.17 17.42
C PRO A 30 0.53 -11.75 17.97
N ASP A 31 0.45 -12.86 18.70
CA ASP A 31 1.63 -13.50 19.28
C ASP A 31 2.48 -14.22 18.23
N GLU A 32 1.84 -14.91 17.27
CA GLU A 32 2.55 -15.51 16.15
C GLU A 32 3.20 -14.46 15.26
N ALA A 33 2.54 -13.32 15.02
CA ALA A 33 3.10 -12.20 14.28
C ALA A 33 4.31 -11.61 15.01
N ARG A 34 4.21 -11.44 16.34
CA ARG A 34 5.31 -10.95 17.16
C ARG A 34 6.49 -11.93 17.18
N TYR A 35 6.24 -13.22 17.35
CA TYR A 35 7.27 -14.26 17.34
C TYR A 35 7.93 -14.41 15.96
N THR A 36 7.15 -14.39 14.89
CA THR A 36 7.69 -14.40 13.51
C THR A 36 8.56 -13.17 13.28
N ALA A 37 8.12 -12.00 13.74
CA ALA A 37 8.88 -10.76 13.59
C ALA A 37 10.23 -10.80 14.33
N SER A 38 10.29 -11.33 15.55
CA SER A 38 11.55 -11.46 16.29
C SER A 38 12.55 -12.36 15.55
N LEU A 39 12.10 -13.52 15.06
CA LEU A 39 12.95 -14.43 14.28
C LEU A 39 13.51 -13.79 13.00
N LEU A 40 12.72 -12.96 12.32
CA LEU A 40 13.15 -12.30 11.08
C LEU A 40 14.13 -11.15 11.38
N LEU A 41 13.91 -10.40 12.46
CA LEU A 41 14.80 -9.32 12.89
C LEU A 41 16.15 -9.87 13.38
N GLU A 42 16.17 -10.97 14.12
CA GLU A 42 17.39 -11.68 14.53
C GLU A 42 18.22 -12.14 13.33
N ARG A 43 17.55 -12.49 12.22
CA ARG A 43 18.19 -12.83 10.94
C ARG A 43 18.63 -11.61 10.13
N GLY A 44 18.50 -10.40 10.68
CA GLY A 44 18.95 -9.15 10.07
C GLY A 44 18.06 -8.65 8.93
N LEU A 45 16.82 -9.14 8.81
CA LEU A 45 15.91 -8.64 7.77
C LEU A 45 15.43 -7.22 8.09
N PRO A 46 15.28 -6.36 7.07
CA PRO A 46 14.83 -5.00 7.29
C PRO A 46 13.35 -4.95 7.71
N TYR A 47 13.00 -3.96 8.55
CA TYR A 47 11.64 -3.76 9.09
C TYR A 47 10.54 -3.80 8.02
N SER A 48 10.80 -3.29 6.82
CA SER A 48 9.83 -3.31 5.72
C SER A 48 9.50 -4.72 5.24
N VAL A 49 10.50 -5.59 5.15
CA VAL A 49 10.32 -7.00 4.79
C VAL A 49 9.61 -7.74 5.93
N VAL A 50 10.00 -7.50 7.17
CA VAL A 50 9.34 -8.08 8.34
C VAL A 50 7.87 -7.69 8.38
N ALA A 51 7.56 -6.39 8.26
CA ALA A 51 6.20 -5.85 8.24
C ALA A 51 5.32 -6.52 7.19
N ALA A 52 5.85 -6.65 5.96
CA ALA A 52 5.14 -7.30 4.87
C ALA A 52 4.86 -8.78 5.16
N ARG A 53 5.86 -9.51 5.68
CA ARG A 53 5.76 -10.96 5.97
C ARG A 53 4.78 -11.27 7.09
N VAL A 54 4.82 -10.50 8.18
CA VAL A 54 3.95 -10.73 9.34
C VAL A 54 2.59 -10.04 9.23
N GLY A 55 2.40 -9.17 8.23
CA GLY A 55 1.16 -8.42 8.04
C GLY A 55 0.94 -7.31 9.08
N ALA A 56 2.00 -6.80 9.69
CA ALA A 56 1.94 -5.73 10.69
C ALA A 56 2.40 -4.39 10.10
N SER A 57 1.94 -3.29 10.69
CA SER A 57 2.44 -1.96 10.31
C SER A 57 3.85 -1.73 10.85
N GLY A 58 4.62 -0.85 10.19
CA GLY A 58 5.92 -0.43 10.72
C GLY A 58 5.83 0.22 12.11
N ALA A 59 4.71 0.89 12.43
CA ALA A 59 4.46 1.44 13.76
C ALA A 59 4.26 0.33 14.81
N THR A 60 3.51 -0.72 14.45
CA THR A 60 3.32 -1.91 15.30
C THR A 60 4.65 -2.57 15.63
N LEU A 61 5.51 -2.78 14.63
CA LEU A 61 6.85 -3.35 14.87
C LEU A 61 7.72 -2.47 15.76
N LYS A 62 7.65 -1.14 15.61
CA LYS A 62 8.37 -0.20 16.50
C LYS A 62 7.89 -0.29 17.94
N CYS A 63 6.60 -0.49 18.18
CA CYS A 63 6.06 -0.69 19.52
C CYS A 63 6.52 -2.01 20.14
N TRP A 64 6.60 -3.09 19.35
CA TRP A 64 7.02 -4.40 19.86
C TRP A 64 8.54 -4.49 20.10
N PHE A 65 9.31 -3.83 19.25
CA PHE A 65 10.76 -3.92 19.20
C PHE A 65 11.39 -2.52 19.08
N PRO A 66 11.31 -1.68 20.13
CA PRO A 66 11.85 -0.32 20.07
C PRO A 66 13.38 -0.32 19.90
N GLU A 67 14.09 -1.28 20.50
CA GLU A 67 15.56 -1.38 20.46
C GLU A 67 16.11 -1.77 19.08
N GLN A 68 15.31 -2.50 18.28
CA GLN A 68 15.71 -2.97 16.95
C GLN A 68 15.30 -1.98 15.86
N ALA A 69 14.52 -0.95 16.20
CA ALA A 69 14.15 0.09 15.27
C ALA A 69 15.41 0.87 14.93
N VAL A 70 15.94 0.68 13.72
CA VAL A 70 16.99 1.55 13.19
C VAL A 70 16.48 2.98 13.32
N PRO A 71 17.20 3.88 14.05
CA PRO A 71 16.79 5.26 14.13
C PRO A 71 16.66 5.76 12.70
N ALA A 72 15.56 6.45 12.39
CA ALA A 72 15.39 7.02 11.06
C ALA A 72 16.61 7.91 10.83
N SER A 73 17.56 7.46 10.01
CA SER A 73 18.74 8.26 9.71
C SER A 73 18.18 9.54 9.09
N PRO A 74 18.37 10.71 9.72
CA PRO A 74 17.78 11.95 9.23
C PRO A 74 18.20 12.24 7.78
N GLU A 75 19.36 11.69 7.36
CA GLU A 75 19.86 11.72 5.99
C GLU A 75 19.06 10.87 4.99
N LEU A 76 18.47 9.76 5.43
CA LEU A 76 17.65 8.86 4.61
C LEU A 76 16.14 9.08 4.78
N ALA A 77 15.76 9.92 5.75
CA ALA A 77 14.38 10.35 5.87
C ALA A 77 14.00 11.04 4.55
N ARG A 78 13.01 10.49 3.86
CA ARG A 78 12.36 11.21 2.77
C ARG A 78 11.91 12.53 3.35
N ASP A 79 12.42 13.63 2.81
CA ASP A 79 11.84 14.92 3.12
C ASP A 79 10.32 14.80 2.89
N GLY A 80 9.52 15.49 3.69
CA GLY A 80 8.08 15.55 3.45
C GLY A 80 7.74 16.16 2.08
N SER A 81 8.73 16.53 1.27
CA SER A 81 8.61 17.11 -0.06
C SER A 81 8.41 16.01 -1.11
N ARG A 82 7.47 15.09 -0.85
CA ARG A 82 6.82 14.40 -1.96
C ARG A 82 6.10 15.46 -2.78
N LYS A 83 6.83 16.07 -3.72
CA LYS A 83 6.36 17.14 -4.58
C LYS A 83 5.05 16.63 -5.16
N PRO A 84 3.93 17.32 -4.95
CA PRO A 84 2.67 16.91 -5.55
C PRO A 84 2.97 16.65 -7.01
N ARG A 85 2.68 15.43 -7.49
CA ARG A 85 2.75 15.21 -8.94
C ARG A 85 1.90 16.32 -9.53
N PRO A 86 2.44 17.12 -10.47
CA PRO A 86 1.66 18.19 -11.06
C PRO A 86 0.37 17.53 -11.51
N SER A 87 -0.75 17.89 -10.87
CA SER A 87 -2.03 17.49 -11.41
C SER A 87 -2.02 18.19 -12.75
N SER A 88 -1.86 17.44 -13.84
CA SER A 88 -2.09 18.00 -15.16
C SER A 88 -3.37 18.79 -15.04
N ASP A 89 -3.33 20.08 -15.38
CA ASP A 89 -4.51 20.94 -15.30
C ASP A 89 -5.63 20.17 -15.95
N ALA A 90 -6.55 19.66 -15.13
CA ALA A 90 -7.56 18.73 -15.58
C ALA A 90 -8.56 19.59 -16.32
N ARG A 91 -8.22 19.88 -17.58
CA ARG A 91 -9.01 20.64 -18.53
C ARG A 91 -10.27 19.83 -18.80
N CYS A 92 -11.37 20.54 -18.98
CA CYS A 92 -12.59 19.93 -19.48
C CYS A 92 -12.31 19.27 -20.84
N GLY A 93 -12.98 18.16 -21.16
CA GLY A 93 -12.66 17.35 -22.35
C GLY A 93 -11.61 16.26 -22.13
N THR A 94 -11.17 16.03 -20.89
CA THR A 94 -10.24 14.94 -20.55
C THR A 94 -10.86 13.98 -19.54
N ARG A 95 -10.40 12.72 -19.49
CA ARG A 95 -10.78 11.75 -18.44
C ARG A 95 -10.44 12.29 -17.04
N SER A 96 -9.32 13.01 -16.92
CA SER A 96 -8.95 13.73 -15.69
C SER A 96 -9.98 14.81 -15.32
N GLY A 97 -10.50 15.55 -16.30
CA GLY A 97 -11.58 16.52 -16.12
C GLY A 97 -12.87 15.88 -15.62
N TYR A 98 -13.26 14.73 -16.19
CA TYR A 98 -14.42 13.96 -15.70
C TYR A 98 -14.25 13.54 -14.23
N SER A 99 -13.08 13.00 -13.88
CA SER A 99 -12.76 12.63 -12.49
C SER A 99 -12.75 13.83 -11.54
N ARG A 100 -12.32 15.01 -12.02
CA ARG A 100 -12.34 16.25 -11.23
C ARG A 100 -13.76 16.69 -10.90
N HIS A 101 -14.68 16.67 -11.87
CA HIS A 101 -16.09 16.98 -11.61
C HIS A 101 -16.69 16.05 -10.55
N HIS A 102 -16.43 14.74 -10.65
CA HIS A 102 -16.87 13.76 -9.64
C HIS A 102 -16.30 14.02 -8.26
N ARG A 103 -15.00 14.33 -8.14
CA ARG A 103 -14.39 14.67 -6.84
C ARG A 103 -14.95 15.95 -6.22
N ARG A 104 -15.43 16.88 -7.05
CA ARG A 104 -16.04 18.14 -6.61
C ARG A 104 -17.56 18.04 -6.40
N GLY A 105 -18.17 16.91 -6.75
CA GLY A 105 -19.63 16.76 -6.74
C GLY A 105 -20.34 17.60 -7.80
N GLU A 106 -19.62 18.09 -8.82
CA GLU A 106 -20.20 18.86 -9.92
C GLU A 106 -20.72 17.91 -11.01
N THR A 107 -21.80 18.31 -11.71
CA THR A 107 -22.25 17.59 -12.91
C THR A 107 -21.18 17.71 -14.01
N PRO A 108 -20.61 16.58 -14.51
CA PRO A 108 -19.58 16.66 -15.54
C PRO A 108 -20.11 17.31 -16.82
N CYS A 109 -19.37 18.25 -17.38
CA CYS A 109 -19.70 18.82 -18.68
C CYS A 109 -19.68 17.77 -19.79
N GLN A 110 -20.42 18.01 -20.88
CA GLN A 110 -20.52 17.08 -22.01
C GLN A 110 -19.15 16.63 -22.58
N PRO A 111 -18.17 17.51 -22.84
CA PRO A 111 -16.89 17.07 -23.38
C PRO A 111 -16.13 16.14 -22.43
N CYS A 112 -16.27 16.31 -21.10
CA CYS A 112 -15.72 15.37 -20.12
C CYS A 112 -16.41 13.99 -20.17
N LYS A 113 -17.73 13.94 -20.40
CA LYS A 113 -18.46 12.68 -20.55
C LYS A 113 -18.02 11.94 -21.81
N ASP A 114 -17.89 12.66 -22.91
CA ASP A 114 -17.46 12.10 -24.20
C ASP A 114 -16.02 11.56 -24.11
N ALA A 115 -15.12 12.32 -23.48
CA ALA A 115 -13.76 11.89 -23.21
C ALA A 115 -13.68 10.64 -22.34
N ASN A 116 -14.51 10.55 -21.30
CA ASN A 116 -14.58 9.35 -20.47
C ASN A 116 -15.11 8.14 -21.27
N ALA A 117 -16.11 8.34 -22.12
CA ALA A 117 -16.66 7.29 -22.97
C ALA A 117 -15.63 6.77 -24.00
N VAL A 118 -14.84 7.68 -24.60
CA VAL A 118 -13.74 7.31 -25.50
C VAL A 118 -12.65 6.53 -24.76
N ALA A 119 -12.23 7.01 -23.61
CA ALA A 119 -11.23 6.33 -22.79
C ALA A 119 -11.70 4.94 -22.33
N ASP A 120 -12.98 4.79 -22.01
CA ASP A 120 -13.56 3.50 -21.62
C ASP A 120 -13.61 2.52 -22.81
N ARG A 121 -14.00 2.97 -24.00
CA ARG A 121 -13.92 2.16 -25.23
C ARG A 121 -12.49 1.73 -25.52
N TYR A 122 -11.52 2.63 -25.36
CA TYR A 122 -10.11 2.33 -25.54
C TYR A 122 -9.64 1.28 -24.53
N TYR A 123 -9.99 1.42 -23.25
CA TYR A 123 -9.64 0.45 -22.21
C TYR A 123 -10.23 -0.93 -22.48
N ARG A 124 -11.50 -1.01 -22.91
CA ARG A 124 -12.13 -2.29 -23.27
C ARG A 124 -11.42 -2.99 -24.44
N ARG A 125 -10.82 -2.23 -25.37
CA ARG A 125 -10.06 -2.76 -26.52
C ARG A 125 -8.61 -3.09 -26.18
N HIS A 126 -7.93 -2.27 -25.39
CA HIS A 126 -6.48 -2.33 -25.20
C HIS A 126 -6.04 -2.77 -23.79
N GLY A 127 -6.95 -2.89 -22.83
CA GLY A 127 -6.64 -3.25 -21.43
C GLY A 127 -5.90 -2.18 -20.63
N THR A 128 -5.69 -0.99 -21.20
CA THR A 128 -5.01 0.14 -20.57
C THR A 128 -5.63 1.46 -21.00
N TYR A 129 -5.50 2.50 -20.17
CA TYR A 129 -5.91 3.87 -20.50
C TYR A 129 -4.76 4.70 -21.12
N VAL A 130 -3.54 4.14 -21.17
CA VAL A 130 -2.36 4.83 -21.72
C VAL A 130 -2.48 4.93 -23.25
N GLY A 131 -2.39 6.15 -23.79
CA GLY A 131 -2.56 6.42 -25.22
C GLY A 131 -4.02 6.52 -25.68
N ALA A 132 -4.98 6.55 -24.75
CA ALA A 132 -6.37 6.81 -25.11
C ALA A 132 -6.50 8.19 -25.79
N PRO A 133 -7.20 8.29 -26.93
CA PRO A 133 -7.34 9.55 -27.64
C PRO A 133 -8.09 10.57 -26.79
N GLU A 134 -7.58 11.81 -26.75
CA GLU A 134 -8.23 12.92 -26.07
C GLU A 134 -9.29 13.54 -26.99
N VAL A 135 -10.49 13.75 -26.45
CA VAL A 135 -11.59 14.37 -27.18
C VAL A 135 -11.50 15.87 -26.91
N SER A 136 -10.70 16.54 -27.74
CA SER A 136 -10.62 18.01 -27.68
C SER A 136 -11.98 18.58 -28.08
N ALA A 137 -12.51 19.48 -27.25
CA ALA A 137 -13.72 20.26 -27.57
C ALA A 137 -13.40 21.34 -28.61
#